data_AF-A0AAN8FDK9-F1
#
_entry.id   AF-A0AAN8FDK9-F1
#
_cell.length_a   1.000
_cell.length_b   1.000
_cell.length_c   1.000
_cell.angle_alpha   90.00
_cell.angle_beta   90.00
_cell.angle_gamma   90.00
#
_symmetry.space_group_name_H-M   'P 1'
#
loop_
_entity.id
_entity.type
_entity.pdbx_description
1 polymer ?
#
loop_
_entity_poly.entity_id
_entity_poly.type
_entity_poly.pdbx_seq_one_letter_code
_entity_poly.pdbx_strand_id
1 'polypeptide(L)'
;RACKEGVAEYEIACDFASKYSTAPGPGTRIKPQEHLFFRNIKPLLIRHLEKAERENGFIYHQPVPDECPQLDSNPNYGVAKAEPFLYPAPSERWTPAVYASFDIGKATMPDFSKIKKGKNELKAVNEEKIYQTEKDPSNFSGCVIS
;
A
#
# COMPACT_ATOMS: atom_id res chain seq x y z
N ARG A 1 -29.15 6.59 -0.56
CA ARG A 1 -28.38 6.47 -1.82
C ARG A 1 -26.91 6.16 -1.57
N ALA A 2 -26.17 7.02 -0.86
CA ALA A 2 -24.72 6.84 -0.61
C ALA A 2 -24.31 5.45 -0.11
N CYS A 3 -25.03 4.84 0.85
CA CYS A 3 -24.69 3.48 1.31
C CYS A 3 -24.86 2.40 0.23
N LYS A 4 -25.81 2.56 -0.69
CA LYS A 4 -25.98 1.65 -1.84
C LYS A 4 -24.83 1.80 -2.83
N GLU A 5 -24.42 3.05 -3.06
CA GLU A 5 -23.24 3.36 -3.88
C GLU A 5 -21.97 2.74 -3.29
N GLY A 6 -21.77 2.86 -1.96
CA GLY A 6 -20.61 2.26 -1.29
C GLY A 6 -20.53 0.73 -1.46
N VAL A 7 -21.67 0.03 -1.46
CA VAL A 7 -21.71 -1.42 -1.74
C VAL A 7 -21.41 -1.70 -3.22
N ALA A 8 -21.91 -0.89 -4.15
CA ALA A 8 -21.62 -1.05 -5.57
C ALA A 8 -20.13 -0.81 -5.88
N GLU A 9 -19.54 0.24 -5.30
CA GLU A 9 -18.11 0.55 -5.43
C GLU A 9 -17.22 -0.53 -4.83
N TYR A 10 -17.68 -1.19 -3.75
CA TYR A 10 -16.97 -2.35 -3.21
C TYR A 10 -16.91 -3.52 -4.22
N GLU A 11 -17.98 -3.79 -4.97
CA GLU A 11 -17.94 -4.84 -6.00
C GLU A 11 -17.00 -4.44 -7.17
N ILE A 12 -16.95 -3.16 -7.53
CA ILE A 12 -15.96 -2.64 -8.49
C ILE A 12 -14.52 -2.82 -7.95
N ALA A 13 -14.29 -2.56 -6.66
CA ALA A 13 -13.01 -2.80 -6.01
C ALA A 13 -12.64 -4.29 -5.98
N CYS A 14 -13.60 -5.21 -5.81
CA CYS A 14 -13.38 -6.66 -5.94
C CYS A 14 -12.87 -7.03 -7.33
N ASP A 15 -13.49 -6.48 -8.37
CA ASP A 15 -13.07 -6.70 -9.75
C ASP A 15 -11.64 -6.22 -9.97
N PHE A 16 -11.27 -5.04 -9.46
CA PHE A 16 -9.89 -4.55 -9.55
C PHE A 16 -8.90 -5.39 -8.74
N ALA A 17 -9.27 -5.84 -7.54
CA ALA A 17 -8.44 -6.72 -6.73
C ALA A 17 -8.15 -8.05 -7.44
N SER A 18 -9.14 -8.61 -8.13
CA SER A 18 -8.97 -9.84 -8.91
C SER A 18 -8.01 -9.62 -10.08
N LYS A 19 -8.17 -8.52 -10.83
CA LYS A 19 -7.30 -8.14 -11.95
C LYS A 19 -5.87 -7.91 -11.47
N TYR A 20 -5.69 -7.22 -10.34
CA TYR A 20 -4.39 -6.95 -9.74
C TYR A 20 -3.64 -8.25 -9.41
N SER A 21 -4.33 -9.27 -8.88
CA SER A 21 -3.70 -10.54 -8.53
C SER A 21 -3.07 -11.29 -9.72
N THR A 22 -3.57 -11.02 -10.92
CA THR A 22 -3.08 -11.62 -12.17
C THR A 22 -2.19 -10.70 -13.00
N ALA A 23 -2.08 -9.43 -12.61
CA ALA A 23 -1.36 -8.43 -13.39
C ALA A 23 0.17 -8.69 -13.36
N PRO A 24 0.86 -8.59 -14.51
CA PRO A 24 2.33 -8.62 -14.53
C PRO A 24 2.88 -7.28 -14.05
N GLY A 25 3.93 -7.30 -13.24
CA GLY A 25 4.58 -6.08 -12.76
C GLY A 25 5.72 -6.35 -11.78
N PRO A 26 6.52 -5.31 -11.46
CA PRO A 26 7.50 -5.38 -10.39
C PRO A 26 6.80 -5.55 -9.03
N GLY A 27 7.37 -6.38 -8.17
CA GLY A 27 6.82 -6.69 -6.85
C GLY A 27 6.30 -8.13 -6.73
N THR A 28 5.84 -8.47 -5.53
CA THR A 28 5.28 -9.78 -5.21
C THR A 28 3.84 -9.90 -5.68
N ARG A 29 3.44 -11.11 -6.11
CA ARG A 29 2.03 -11.37 -6.44
C ARG A 29 1.21 -11.42 -5.15
N ILE A 30 0.28 -10.49 -5.03
CA ILE A 30 -0.59 -10.34 -3.85
C ILE A 30 -2.05 -10.52 -4.28
N LYS A 31 -2.88 -11.03 -3.38
CA LYS A 31 -4.32 -11.18 -3.58
C LYS A 31 -5.10 -10.30 -2.58
N PRO A 32 -5.34 -9.00 -2.88
CA PRO A 32 -5.91 -8.04 -1.94
C PRO A 32 -7.24 -8.50 -1.31
N GLN A 33 -8.07 -9.20 -2.09
CA GLN A 33 -9.35 -9.77 -1.65
C GLN A 33 -9.26 -10.78 -0.50
N GLU A 34 -8.12 -11.44 -0.32
CA GLU A 34 -7.90 -12.40 0.77
C GLU A 34 -7.46 -11.71 2.07
N HIS A 35 -7.04 -10.44 2.01
CA HIS A 35 -6.58 -9.70 3.18
C HIS A 35 -7.74 -9.26 4.07
N LEU A 36 -7.45 -9.18 5.38
CA LEU A 36 -8.43 -8.87 6.41
C LEU A 36 -9.08 -7.49 6.22
N PHE A 37 -8.29 -6.48 5.84
CA PHE A 37 -8.82 -5.12 5.60
C PHE A 37 -9.92 -5.14 4.53
N PHE A 38 -9.74 -5.92 3.46
CA PHE A 38 -10.70 -6.00 2.35
C PHE A 38 -11.96 -6.75 2.79
N ARG A 39 -11.79 -7.89 3.47
CA ARG A 39 -12.90 -8.71 3.98
C ARG A 39 -13.76 -7.99 5.02
N ASN A 40 -13.18 -7.12 5.84
CA ASN A 40 -13.88 -6.40 6.90
C ASN A 40 -14.77 -5.25 6.36
N ILE A 41 -14.48 -4.71 5.18
CA ILE A 41 -15.23 -3.59 4.61
C ILE A 41 -16.64 -4.00 4.20
N LYS A 42 -16.83 -5.17 3.59
CA LYS A 42 -18.17 -5.60 3.11
C LYS A 42 -19.20 -5.70 4.24
N PRO A 43 -18.94 -6.41 5.36
CA PRO A 43 -19.87 -6.43 6.49
C PRO A 43 -20.16 -5.05 7.06
N LEU A 44 -19.17 -4.15 7.10
CA LEU A 44 -19.33 -2.78 7.60
C LEU A 44 -20.29 -1.99 6.71
N LEU A 45 -20.11 -2.03 5.38
CA LEU A 45 -20.98 -1.35 4.42
C LEU A 45 -22.42 -1.87 4.49
N ILE A 46 -22.60 -3.19 4.53
CA ILE A 46 -23.93 -3.82 4.64
C ILE A 46 -24.61 -3.39 5.94
N ARG A 47 -23.90 -3.42 7.07
CA ARG A 47 -24.45 -2.99 8.37
C ARG A 47 -24.91 -1.54 8.34
N HIS A 48 -24.16 -0.65 7.69
CA HIS A 48 -24.56 0.76 7.54
C HIS A 48 -25.77 0.94 6.64
N LEU A 49 -25.84 0.18 5.53
CA LEU A 49 -27.00 0.20 4.64
C LEU A 49 -28.26 -0.27 5.35
N GLU A 50 -28.23 -1.42 6.00
CA GLU A 50 -29.37 -1.97 6.75
C GLU A 50 -29.82 -1.04 7.87
N LYS A 51 -28.87 -0.40 8.57
CA LYS A 51 -29.19 0.59 9.61
C LYS A 51 -29.93 1.78 9.01
N ALA A 52 -29.42 2.35 7.91
CA ALA A 52 -30.05 3.50 7.25
C ALA A 52 -31.45 3.16 6.73
N GLU A 53 -31.64 1.97 6.14
CA GLU A 53 -32.94 1.52 5.64
C GLU A 53 -33.93 1.27 6.78
N ARG A 54 -33.49 0.67 7.88
CA ARG A 54 -34.32 0.44 9.08
C ARG A 54 -34.75 1.77 9.70
N GLU A 55 -33.82 2.68 9.95
CA GLU A 55 -34.15 3.97 10.55
C GLU A 55 -35.06 4.81 9.64
N ASN A 56 -34.82 4.79 8.32
CA ASN A 56 -35.68 5.50 7.38
C ASN A 56 -37.08 4.87 7.28
N GLY A 57 -37.17 3.54 7.34
CA GLY A 57 -38.44 2.82 7.30
C GLY A 57 -39.29 2.95 8.56
N PHE A 58 -38.66 3.14 9.73
CA PHE A 58 -39.36 3.23 11.02
C PHE A 58 -39.58 4.66 11.53
N ILE A 59 -38.67 5.60 11.23
CA ILE A 59 -38.63 6.92 11.89
C ILE A 59 -38.78 8.05 10.88
N TYR A 60 -37.92 8.09 9.85
CA TYR A 60 -37.75 9.31 9.06
C TYR A 60 -38.67 9.40 7.85
N HIS A 61 -38.98 8.28 7.20
CA HIS A 61 -39.76 8.22 5.96
C HIS A 61 -39.30 9.21 4.88
N GLN A 62 -38.01 9.51 4.85
CA GLN A 62 -37.44 10.47 3.91
C GLN A 62 -37.33 9.82 2.52
N PRO A 63 -37.65 10.55 1.44
CA PRO A 63 -37.41 10.07 0.10
C PRO A 63 -35.90 9.88 -0.11
N VAL A 64 -35.53 8.76 -0.74
CA VAL A 64 -34.14 8.48 -1.04
C VAL A 64 -33.76 9.28 -2.30
N PRO A 65 -32.72 10.14 -2.26
CA PRO A 65 -32.27 10.86 -3.45
C PRO A 65 -31.83 9.90 -4.56
N ASP A 66 -32.12 10.25 -5.81
CA ASP A 66 -31.73 9.44 -6.97
C ASP A 66 -30.21 9.51 -7.20
N GLU A 67 -29.64 10.70 -7.07
CA GLU A 67 -28.21 10.97 -7.21
C GLU A 67 -27.46 10.83 -5.88
N CYS A 68 -26.22 10.34 -5.96
CA CYS A 68 -25.34 10.28 -4.80
C CYS A 68 -24.85 11.69 -4.45
N PRO A 69 -24.95 12.14 -3.18
CA PRO A 69 -24.42 13.44 -2.79
C PRO A 69 -22.90 13.49 -3.01
N GLN A 70 -22.41 14.67 -3.43
CA GLN A 70 -20.97 14.89 -3.59
C GLN A 70 -20.29 14.85 -2.22
N LEU A 71 -19.20 14.09 -2.12
CA LEU A 71 -18.39 14.00 -0.91
C LEU A 71 -17.50 15.24 -0.80
N ASP A 72 -17.46 15.84 0.39
CA ASP A 72 -16.52 16.94 0.67
C ASP A 72 -15.08 16.39 0.65
N SER A 73 -14.24 17.00 -0.18
CA SER A 73 -12.88 16.54 -0.46
C SER A 73 -11.82 17.20 0.42
N ASN A 74 -12.20 18.16 1.26
CA ASN A 74 -11.25 18.91 2.10
C ASN A 74 -11.26 18.40 3.55
N PRO A 75 -10.38 17.44 3.92
CA PRO A 75 -10.22 17.04 5.31
C PRO A 75 -9.62 18.18 6.14
N ASN A 76 -10.26 18.51 7.25
CA ASN A 76 -9.78 19.54 8.17
C ASN A 76 -8.45 19.16 8.85
N TYR A 77 -8.19 17.87 9.05
CA TYR A 77 -7.01 17.34 9.74
C TYR A 77 -6.61 15.98 9.15
N GLY A 78 -5.39 15.52 9.45
CA GLY A 78 -4.93 14.16 9.12
C GLY A 78 -4.36 13.97 7.72
N VAL A 79 -4.18 15.04 6.94
CA VAL A 79 -3.50 14.94 5.63
C VAL A 79 -2.03 14.63 5.84
N ALA A 80 -1.58 13.49 5.31
CA ALA A 80 -0.18 13.09 5.33
C ALA A 80 0.67 14.16 4.62
N LYS A 81 1.71 14.66 5.31
CA LYS A 81 2.73 15.54 4.74
C LYS A 81 4.04 14.77 4.68
N ALA A 82 4.77 14.94 3.57
CA ALA A 82 6.09 14.37 3.44
C ALA A 82 7.01 14.95 4.54
N GLU A 83 7.68 14.08 5.27
CA GLU A 83 8.69 14.49 6.23
C GLU A 83 9.94 14.98 5.48
N PRO A 84 10.48 16.16 5.82
CA PRO A 84 11.72 16.63 5.20
C PRO A 84 12.87 15.69 5.54
N PHE A 85 13.39 15.00 4.52
CA PHE A 85 14.60 14.21 4.64
C PHE A 85 15.82 15.03 4.21
N LEU A 86 16.78 15.18 5.12
CA LEU A 86 18.06 15.81 4.84
C LEU A 86 19.17 14.75 4.91
N TYR A 87 20.04 14.76 3.90
CA TYR A 87 21.25 13.93 3.95
C TYR A 87 22.13 14.35 5.13
N PRO A 88 22.83 13.40 5.77
CA PRO A 88 23.83 13.75 6.77
C PRO A 88 24.92 14.61 6.12
N ALA A 89 25.53 15.48 6.91
CA ALA A 89 26.69 16.23 6.46
C ALA A 89 27.80 15.26 6.00
N PRO A 90 28.58 15.60 4.95
CA PRO A 90 29.72 14.81 4.53
C PRO A 90 30.68 14.57 5.72
N SER A 91 31.22 13.36 5.80
CA SER A 91 32.21 13.04 6.85
C SER A 91 33.43 13.95 6.73
N GLU A 92 33.94 14.44 7.87
CA GLU A 92 35.17 15.25 7.97
C GLU A 92 36.40 14.58 7.34
N ARG A 93 36.37 13.26 7.15
CA ARG A 93 37.42 12.49 6.48
C ARG A 93 37.55 12.83 5.00
N TRP A 94 36.50 13.37 4.38
CA TRP A 94 36.52 13.85 2.99
C TRP A 94 37.20 15.22 2.92
N THR A 95 38.52 15.21 2.99
CA THR A 95 39.35 16.41 2.84
C THR A 95 39.83 16.60 1.39
N PRO A 96 40.18 17.82 0.97
CA PRO A 96 40.76 18.06 -0.36
C PRO A 96 42.02 17.22 -0.64
N ALA A 97 42.84 16.96 0.38
CA ALA A 97 44.01 16.09 0.26
C ALA A 97 43.64 14.64 -0.05
N VAL A 98 42.57 14.13 0.57
CA VAL A 98 42.01 12.81 0.29
C VAL A 98 41.45 12.78 -1.14
N TYR A 99 40.70 13.81 -1.57
CA TYR A 99 40.24 13.91 -2.96
C TYR A 99 41.38 13.92 -3.98
N ALA A 100 42.46 14.66 -3.72
CA ALA A 100 43.62 14.72 -4.61
C ALA A 100 44.40 13.39 -4.69
N SER A 101 44.27 12.51 -3.68
CA SER A 101 44.89 11.18 -3.69
C SER A 101 44.16 10.16 -4.56
N PHE A 102 42.90 10.41 -4.96
CA PHE A 102 42.17 9.58 -5.91
C PHE A 102 42.66 9.84 -7.34
N ASP A 103 43.69 9.11 -7.75
CA ASP A 103 44.26 9.17 -9.10
C ASP A 103 43.44 8.28 -10.07
N ILE A 104 42.50 8.91 -10.79
CA ILE A 104 41.63 8.24 -11.78
C ILE A 104 42.47 7.65 -12.94
N GLY A 105 43.68 8.16 -13.19
CA GLY A 105 44.58 7.61 -14.21
C GLY A 105 45.14 6.24 -13.84
N LYS A 106 45.18 5.89 -12.54
CA LYS A 106 45.57 4.56 -12.05
C LYS A 106 44.38 3.63 -11.87
N ALA A 107 43.16 4.13 -12.01
CA ALA A 107 41.95 3.32 -11.94
C ALA A 107 41.83 2.50 -13.23
N THR A 108 42.34 1.27 -13.21
CA THR A 108 41.97 0.30 -14.23
C THR A 108 40.54 -0.13 -13.95
N MET A 109 39.60 0.21 -14.85
CA MET A 109 38.25 -0.31 -14.79
C MET A 109 38.34 -1.85 -14.73
N PRO A 110 37.75 -2.50 -13.72
CA PRO A 110 37.69 -3.96 -13.70
C PRO A 110 37.05 -4.44 -15.00
N ASP A 111 37.65 -5.43 -15.64
CA ASP A 111 37.08 -6.02 -16.84
C ASP A 111 35.81 -6.80 -16.48
N PHE A 112 34.65 -6.13 -16.60
CA PHE A 112 33.34 -6.69 -16.33
C PHE A 112 32.92 -7.75 -17.37
N SER A 113 33.71 -8.00 -18.43
CA SER A 113 33.47 -9.13 -19.33
C SER A 113 33.69 -10.49 -18.62
N LYS A 114 34.42 -10.50 -17.51
CA LYS A 114 34.68 -11.67 -16.64
C LYS A 114 33.99 -11.57 -15.29
N ILE A 115 32.80 -10.97 -15.20
CA ILE A 115 31.95 -11.12 -14.00
C ILE A 115 31.74 -12.63 -13.79
N LYS A 116 32.49 -13.21 -12.84
CA LYS A 116 32.16 -14.52 -12.28
C LYS A 116 30.80 -14.33 -11.65
N LYS A 117 29.73 -14.76 -12.33
CA LYS A 117 28.44 -15.00 -11.70
C LYS A 117 28.75 -15.82 -10.45
N GLY A 118 28.56 -15.21 -9.27
CA GLY A 118 28.74 -15.94 -8.03
C GLY A 118 27.94 -17.23 -8.13
N LYS A 119 28.57 -18.38 -7.85
CA LYS A 119 27.88 -19.68 -7.84
C LYS A 119 26.74 -19.75 -6.82
N ASN A 120 26.65 -18.75 -5.94
CA ASN A 120 25.56 -18.61 -5.01
C ASN A 120 24.47 -17.81 -5.69
N GLU A 121 23.48 -18.51 -6.24
CA GLU A 121 22.14 -17.93 -6.38
C GLU A 121 21.76 -17.39 -5.00
N LEU A 122 21.60 -16.07 -4.91
CA LEU A 122 21.02 -15.46 -3.72
C LEU A 122 19.65 -16.11 -3.57
N LYS A 123 19.49 -16.92 -2.52
CA LYS A 123 18.20 -17.54 -2.23
C LYS A 123 17.17 -16.42 -2.13
N ALA A 124 16.11 -16.53 -2.91
CA ALA A 124 14.98 -15.62 -2.81
C ALA A 124 14.59 -15.53 -1.32
N VAL A 125 14.43 -14.31 -0.82
CA VAL A 125 14.01 -14.08 0.57
C VAL A 125 12.72 -14.85 0.78
N ASN A 126 12.75 -15.80 1.70
CA ASN A 126 11.60 -16.62 2.01
C ASN A 126 10.71 -15.78 2.94
N GLU A 127 9.83 -14.98 2.35
CA GLU A 127 8.86 -14.19 3.10
C GLU A 127 7.94 -15.14 3.88
N GLU A 128 7.62 -14.77 5.12
CA GLU A 128 6.74 -15.56 5.96
C GLU A 128 5.37 -15.73 5.28
N LYS A 129 4.84 -16.95 5.31
CA LYS A 129 3.48 -17.21 4.84
C LYS A 129 2.52 -16.36 5.64
N ILE A 130 1.76 -15.50 4.97
CA ILE A 130 0.66 -14.76 5.58
C ILE A 130 -0.38 -15.80 6.01
N TYR A 131 -0.49 -16.05 7.31
CA TYR A 131 -1.48 -16.96 7.86
C TYR A 131 -2.86 -16.33 7.75
N GLN A 132 -3.79 -17.02 7.10
CA GLN A 132 -5.20 -16.64 7.01
C GLN A 132 -5.91 -16.97 8.34
N THR A 133 -5.56 -16.25 9.41
CA THR A 133 -6.24 -16.34 10.70
C THR A 133 -7.07 -15.09 10.97
N GLU A 134 -8.18 -15.22 11.73
CA GLU A 134 -8.96 -14.07 12.21
C GLU A 134 -8.21 -13.24 13.28
N LYS A 135 -7.08 -13.76 13.78
CA LYS A 135 -6.16 -13.04 14.65
C LYS A 135 -5.05 -12.42 13.82
N ASP A 136 -4.75 -11.16 14.14
CA ASP A 136 -3.69 -10.36 13.55
C ASP A 136 -2.36 -11.13 13.58
N PRO A 137 -1.64 -11.26 12.44
CA PRO A 137 -0.23 -11.58 12.49
C PRO A 137 0.47 -10.45 13.26
N SER A 138 1.17 -10.76 14.35
CA SER A 138 1.96 -9.77 15.09
C SER A 138 3.20 -9.30 14.32
N ASN A 139 3.26 -9.54 13.00
CA ASN A 139 4.35 -9.07 12.18
C ASN A 139 4.07 -7.63 11.78
N PHE A 140 5.10 -6.80 11.90
CA PHE A 140 5.13 -5.39 11.55
C PHE A 140 5.01 -5.18 10.03
N SER A 141 4.02 -5.79 9.36
CA SER A 141 3.71 -5.51 7.96
C SER A 141 2.89 -4.23 7.82
N GLY A 142 3.44 -3.13 8.37
CA GLY A 142 3.36 -1.73 7.90
C GLY A 142 2.05 -1.09 7.43
N CYS A 143 0.90 -1.74 7.48
CA CYS A 143 -0.37 -1.17 7.05
C CYS A 143 -1.31 -1.08 8.24
N VAL A 144 -1.02 -0.10 9.10
CA VAL A 144 -2.01 0.42 10.04
C VAL A 144 -2.76 1.50 9.28
N ILE A 145 -4.03 1.25 8.96
CA ILE A 145 -4.93 2.30 8.48
C ILE A 145 -5.19 3.20 9.69
N SER A 146 -4.48 4.33 9.75
CA SER A 146 -4.78 5.46 10.64
C SER A 146 -6.00 6.23 10.17
#